data_AF-A0A6N2CHP5-F1
#
_entry.id   AF-A0A6N2CHP5-F1
#
_cell.length_a   1.000
_cell.length_b   1.000
_cell.length_c   1.000
_cell.angle_alpha   90.00
_cell.angle_beta   90.00
_cell.angle_gamma   90.00
#
_symmetry.space_group_name_H-M   'P 1'
#
loop_
_entity.id
_entity.type
_entity.pdbx_description
1 polymer ?
#
loop_
_entity_poly.entity_id
_entity_poly.type
_entity_poly.pdbx_seq_one_letter_code
_entity_poly.pdbx_strand_id
1 'polypeptide(L)'
;SIPAELSGSEVDAAAARVLAGRGWTVTERSAGRTVGTLQRAGYDATAILEREGQRVIIRTDTTRKPVPGAEAQPIIPINWLRYLQRDLNQQLIQQATR
;
A
#
# COMPACT_ATOMS: atom_id res chain seq x y z
N SER A 1 4.40 6.63 12.31
CA SER A 1 3.97 5.93 13.53
C SER A 1 2.45 5.95 13.57
N ILE A 2 1.83 4.88 14.04
CA ILE A 2 0.37 4.81 14.23
C ILE A 2 0.04 5.54 15.54
N PRO A 3 -0.86 6.54 15.53
CA PRO A 3 -1.37 7.15 16.75
C PRO A 3 -1.99 6.11 17.70
N ALA A 4 -1.77 6.23 19.02
CA ALA A 4 -2.12 5.21 20.00
C ALA A 4 -3.64 5.02 20.16
N GLU A 5 -4.40 6.05 19.81
CA GLU A 5 -5.85 6.13 19.83
C GLU A 5 -6.53 5.35 18.68
N LEU A 6 -5.80 5.01 17.62
CA LEU A 6 -6.36 4.27 16.49
C LEU A 6 -6.45 2.78 16.76
N SER A 7 -7.64 2.23 16.57
CA SER A 7 -7.86 0.79 16.56
C SER A 7 -7.26 0.13 15.31
N GLY A 8 -6.98 -1.18 15.40
CA GLY A 8 -6.46 -1.94 14.27
C GLY A 8 -7.36 -1.88 13.03
N SER A 9 -8.68 -1.90 13.20
CA SER A 9 -9.64 -1.79 12.11
C SER A 9 -9.64 -0.42 11.43
N GLU A 10 -9.37 0.66 12.17
CA GLU A 10 -9.22 2.00 11.60
C GLU A 10 -7.96 2.12 10.76
N VAL A 11 -6.85 1.52 11.22
CA VAL A 11 -5.60 1.43 10.45
C VAL A 11 -5.80 0.63 9.18
N ASP A 12 -6.48 -0.52 9.25
CA ASP A 12 -6.78 -1.35 8.08
C ASP A 12 -7.72 -0.62 7.10
N ALA A 13 -8.66 0.18 7.60
CA ALA A 13 -9.51 1.03 6.78
C ALA A 13 -8.72 2.16 6.11
N ALA A 14 -7.78 2.79 6.81
CA ALA A 14 -6.89 3.80 6.23
C ALA A 14 -6.01 3.19 5.12
N ALA A 15 -5.40 2.04 5.37
CA ALA A 15 -4.60 1.33 4.38
C ALA A 15 -5.39 1.03 3.10
N ALA A 16 -6.61 0.51 3.24
CA ALA A 16 -7.48 0.25 2.10
C ALA A 16 -7.86 1.53 1.34
N ARG A 17 -8.18 2.63 2.04
CA ARG A 17 -8.49 3.93 1.40
C ARG A 17 -7.31 4.49 0.63
N VAL A 18 -6.09 4.38 1.16
CA VAL A 18 -4.87 4.88 0.52
C VAL A 18 -4.60 4.13 -0.78
N LEU A 19 -4.70 2.79 -0.74
CA LEU A 19 -4.56 1.95 -1.93
C LEU A 19 -5.61 2.33 -2.98
N ALA A 20 -6.89 2.36 -2.60
CA ALA A 20 -7.98 2.71 -3.50
C ALA A 20 -7.84 4.13 -4.08
N GLY A 21 -7.50 5.11 -3.25
CA GLY A 21 -7.29 6.51 -3.66
C GLY A 21 -6.13 6.70 -4.65
N ARG A 22 -5.22 5.72 -4.73
CA ARG A 22 -4.12 5.68 -5.71
C ARG A 22 -4.39 4.76 -6.90
N GLY A 23 -5.60 4.23 -7.02
CA GLY A 23 -6.03 3.37 -8.12
C GLY A 23 -5.61 1.91 -7.98
N TRP A 24 -5.16 1.48 -6.79
CA TRP A 24 -4.92 0.07 -6.50
C TRP A 24 -6.26 -0.61 -6.19
N THR A 25 -6.46 -1.80 -6.74
CA THR A 25 -7.57 -2.67 -6.38
C THR A 25 -7.22 -3.42 -5.11
N VAL A 26 -7.97 -3.22 -4.03
CA VAL A 26 -7.76 -3.97 -2.78
C VAL A 26 -8.26 -5.40 -2.98
N THR A 27 -7.35 -6.37 -2.88
CA THR A 27 -7.64 -7.80 -3.14
C THR A 27 -7.75 -8.61 -1.85
N GLU A 28 -7.10 -8.17 -0.77
CA GLU A 28 -7.15 -8.85 0.53
C GLU A 28 -7.21 -7.82 1.67
N ARG A 29 -8.04 -8.11 2.67
CA ARG A 29 -8.07 -7.41 3.96
C ARG A 29 -8.19 -8.44 5.07
N SER A 30 -7.12 -8.64 5.80
CA SER A 30 -7.04 -9.54 6.95
C SER A 30 -6.45 -8.77 8.14
N ALA A 31 -6.71 -9.19 9.38
CA ALA A 31 -6.45 -8.38 10.58
C ALA A 31 -5.00 -7.83 10.65
N GLY A 32 -4.82 -6.54 10.38
CA GLY A 32 -3.49 -5.90 10.31
C GLY A 32 -2.76 -6.04 8.97
N ARG A 33 -3.39 -6.53 7.91
CA ARG A 33 -2.80 -6.73 6.59
C ARG A 33 -3.79 -6.32 5.50
N THR A 34 -3.35 -5.43 4.62
CA THR A 34 -4.11 -5.00 3.45
C THR A 34 -3.26 -5.19 2.21
N VAL A 35 -3.78 -5.95 1.23
CA VAL A 35 -3.11 -6.20 -0.05
C VAL A 35 -3.88 -5.51 -1.16
N GLY A 36 -3.16 -4.83 -2.04
CA GLY A 36 -3.72 -4.26 -3.26
C GLY A 36 -2.88 -4.56 -4.48
N THR A 37 -3.52 -4.66 -5.64
CA THR A 37 -2.88 -4.84 -6.93
C THR A 37 -3.12 -3.64 -7.85
N LEU A 38 -2.16 -3.34 -8.73
CA LEU A 38 -2.24 -2.24 -9.68
C LEU A 38 -1.68 -2.70 -11.02
N GLN A 39 -2.53 -2.68 -12.05
CA GLN A 39 -2.12 -2.86 -13.42
C GLN A 39 -2.16 -1.50 -14.14
N ARG A 40 -1.00 -0.92 -14.44
CA ARG A 40 -0.93 0.42 -15.05
C ARG A 40 0.33 0.63 -15.87
N ALA A 41 0.18 1.21 -17.06
CA ALA A 41 1.31 1.64 -17.90
C ALA A 41 2.39 0.56 -18.14
N GLY A 42 1.95 -0.70 -18.30
CA GLY A 42 2.85 -1.83 -18.48
C GLY A 42 3.50 -2.36 -17.20
N TYR A 43 3.02 -1.95 -16.03
CA TYR A 43 3.38 -2.55 -14.74
C TYR A 43 2.26 -3.43 -14.23
N ASP A 44 2.63 -4.56 -13.63
CA ASP A 44 1.78 -5.35 -12.73
C ASP A 44 2.41 -5.29 -11.34
N ALA A 45 1.68 -4.73 -10.38
CA ALA A 45 2.18 -4.33 -9.09
C ALA A 45 1.31 -4.87 -7.96
N THR A 46 1.93 -5.33 -6.88
CA THR A 46 1.30 -5.71 -5.61
C THR A 46 1.89 -4.86 -4.48
N ALA A 47 1.02 -4.31 -3.64
CA ALA A 47 1.38 -3.60 -2.42
C ALA A 47 0.75 -4.29 -1.21
N ILE A 48 1.54 -4.52 -0.18
CA ILE A 48 1.15 -5.13 1.09
C ILE A 48 1.42 -4.10 2.18
N LEU A 49 0.38 -3.64 2.85
CA LEU A 49 0.45 -2.78 4.02
C LEU A 49 0.19 -3.65 5.24
N GLU A 50 1.21 -3.87 6.06
CA GLU A 50 1.18 -4.76 7.22
C GLU A 50 1.44 -3.97 8.51
N ARG A 51 0.54 -4.07 9.48
CA ARG A 51 0.65 -3.45 10.79
C ARG A 51 1.53 -4.30 11.69
N GLU A 52 2.63 -3.71 12.14
CA GLU A 52 3.54 -4.30 13.11
C GLU A 52 3.60 -3.39 14.35
N GLY A 53 2.87 -3.73 15.41
CA GLY A 53 2.76 -2.87 16.59
C GLY A 53 2.24 -1.47 16.25
N GLN A 54 3.06 -0.44 16.47
CA GLN A 54 2.73 0.98 16.21
C GLN A 54 3.27 1.50 14.87
N ARG A 55 3.54 0.63 13.90
CA ARG A 55 3.94 1.02 12.55
C ARG A 55 3.20 0.22 11.50
N VAL A 56 3.08 0.80 10.31
CA VAL A 56 2.67 0.08 9.10
C VAL A 56 3.90 -0.08 8.23
N ILE A 57 4.23 -1.31 7.89
CA ILE A 57 5.26 -1.68 6.92
C ILE A 57 4.60 -1.77 5.56
N ILE A 58 5.21 -1.13 4.56
CA ILE A 58 4.77 -1.21 3.18
C ILE A 58 5.78 -2.09 2.45
N ARG A 59 5.33 -3.26 1.98
CA ARG A 59 6.09 -4.11 1.06
C ARG A 59 5.44 -4.02 -0.31
N THR A 60 6.24 -4.11 -1.35
CA THR A 60 5.73 -4.09 -2.71
C THR A 60 6.54 -4.99 -3.59
N ASP A 61 5.86 -5.60 -4.55
CA ASP A 61 6.47 -6.29 -5.66
C ASP A 61 5.85 -5.74 -6.95
N THR A 62 6.66 -5.53 -7.98
CA THR A 62 6.15 -4.97 -9.24
C THR A 62 6.94 -5.50 -10.40
N THR A 63 6.31 -6.19 -11.32
CA THR A 63 6.94 -6.56 -12.58
C THR A 63 6.61 -5.51 -13.63
N ARG A 64 7.62 -5.11 -14.42
CA ARG A 64 7.34 -4.46 -15.71
C ARG A 64 7.04 -5.56 -16.70
N LYS A 65 6.03 -5.37 -17.56
CA LYS A 65 5.73 -6.28 -18.67
C LYS A 65 7.04 -6.60 -19.39
N PRO A 66 7.44 -7.88 -19.44
CA PRO A 66 8.69 -8.25 -20.07
C PRO A 66 8.64 -7.85 -21.54
N VAL A 67 9.71 -7.21 -21.99
CA VAL A 67 9.98 -7.06 -23.43
C VAL A 67 10.32 -8.46 -23.94
N PRO A 68 9.87 -8.89 -25.14
CA PRO A 68 10.21 -10.22 -25.66
C PRO A 68 11.72 -10.50 -25.56
N GLY A 69 12.10 -11.55 -24.84
CA GLY A 69 13.50 -11.93 -24.60
C GLY A 69 14.14 -11.40 -23.32
N ALA A 70 13.45 -10.57 -22.52
CA ALA A 70 13.92 -10.14 -21.21
C ALA A 70 13.21 -10.91 -20.09
N GLU A 71 13.97 -11.40 -19.11
CA GLU A 71 13.38 -11.86 -17.85
C GLU A 71 12.68 -10.69 -17.16
N ALA A 72 11.47 -10.92 -16.68
CA ALA A 72 10.73 -9.93 -15.90
C ALA A 72 11.45 -9.72 -14.56
N GLN A 73 12.16 -8.60 -14.42
CA GLN A 73 12.72 -8.19 -13.13
C GLN A 73 11.74 -7.28 -12.41
N PRO A 74 11.60 -7.43 -11.08
CA PRO A 74 10.77 -6.53 -10.32
C PRO A 74 11.40 -5.12 -10.27
N ILE A 75 10.70 -4.12 -10.80
CA ILE A 75 11.13 -2.71 -10.79
C ILE A 75 9.98 -1.86 -10.30
N ILE A 76 10.01 -1.47 -9.03
CA ILE A 76 9.02 -0.52 -8.49
C ILE A 76 9.51 0.92 -8.68
N PRO A 77 8.69 1.80 -9.27
CA PRO A 77 8.97 3.23 -9.21
C PRO A 77 8.96 3.70 -7.76
N ILE A 78 10.11 4.16 -7.25
CA ILE A 78 10.27 4.59 -5.84
C ILE A 78 9.26 5.67 -5.42
N ASN A 79 8.79 6.47 -6.37
CA ASN A 79 7.78 7.50 -6.12
C ASN A 79 6.43 6.90 -5.70
N TRP A 80 6.07 5.70 -6.17
CA TRP A 80 4.81 5.04 -5.78
C TRP A 80 4.82 4.69 -4.29
N LEU A 81 5.93 4.16 -3.78
CA LEU A 81 6.13 3.88 -2.36
C LEU A 81 6.06 5.15 -1.51
N ARG A 82 6.80 6.20 -1.91
CA ARG A 82 6.80 7.49 -1.22
C ARG A 82 5.40 8.09 -1.13
N TYR A 83 4.61 7.96 -2.19
CA TYR A 83 3.24 8.43 -2.24
C TYR A 83 2.30 7.63 -1.34
N LEU A 84 2.36 6.30 -1.38
CA LEU A 84 1.58 5.45 -0.47
C LEU A 84 1.90 5.75 0.99
N GLN A 85 3.18 5.89 1.33
CA GLN A 85 3.61 6.20 2.69
C GLN A 85 3.12 7.57 3.16
N ARG A 86 3.24 8.60 2.30
CA ARG A 86 2.78 9.95 2.63
C ARG A 86 1.28 9.99 2.88
N ASP A 87 0.50 9.41 1.97
CA ASP A 87 -0.95 9.44 2.05
C ASP A 87 -1.47 8.60 3.23
N LEU A 88 -0.80 7.49 3.55
CA LEU A 88 -1.10 6.69 4.74
C LEU A 88 -0.87 7.48 6.02
N ASN A 89 0.27 8.16 6.14
CA ASN A 89 0.53 9.00 7.30
C ASN A 89 -0.53 10.11 7.42
N GLN A 90 -0.93 10.74 6.33
CA GLN A 90 -1.98 11.76 6.34
C GLN A 90 -3.34 11.20 6.78
N GLN A 91 -3.74 10.03 6.28
CA GLN A 91 -4.99 9.39 6.67
C GLN A 91 -5.01 9.01 8.15
N LEU A 92 -3.92 8.45 8.67
CA LEU A 92 -3.82 8.06 10.08
C LEU A 92 -3.89 9.29 10.99
N ILE A 93 -3.18 10.38 10.65
CA ILE A 93 -3.25 11.64 11.41
C ILE A 93 -4.67 12.21 11.39
N GLN A 94 -5.32 12.24 10.22
CA GLN A 94 -6.68 12.77 10.08
C GLN A 94 -7.72 11.96 10.87
N GLN A 95 -7.54 10.65 11.00
CA GLN A 95 -8.42 9.80 11.80
C GLN A 95 -8.24 10.02 13.30
N ALA A 96 -7.00 10.22 13.75
CA ALA A 96 -6.70 10.46 15.15
C ALA A 96 -7.25 11.81 15.68
N THR A 97 -7.44 12.78 14.79
CA THR A 97 -7.95 14.12 15.14
C THR A 97 -9.49 14.26 15.08
N ARG A 98 -10.22 13.17 14.81
CA ARG A 98 -11.70 13.16 14.73
C ARG A 98 -12.32 12.69 16.04
#